data_AF-A0A5B9DCE5-F1
#
_entry.id   AF-A0A5B9DCE5-F1
#
_cell.length_a   1.000
_cell.length_b   1.000
_cell.length_c   1.000
_cell.angle_alpha   90.00
_cell.angle_beta   90.00
_cell.angle_gamma   90.00
#
_symmetry.space_group_name_H-M   'P 1'
#
loop_
_entity.id
_entity.type
_entity.pdbx_description
1 polymer ?
#
loop_
_entity_poly.entity_id
_entity_poly.type
_entity_poly.pdbx_seq_one_letter_code
_entity_poly.pdbx_strand_id
1 'polypeptide(L)'
;MGQIMEQIFEFLDNQKYNEAIQLIKENLAKRDPAFIEDLVPSLNIITSSSIEVAESIMAPLLGILNIDDDVIRYSIILSIRDFVIEHKELIFPYVEDYLKYGTPKKREGMLLLIKYIADTDPKALKSFYKLLAYELSDSIDYIRKKTVEILQAIGKADRHEIEACIFDYLKAEQEESEKNIADEELLLEADKIMASIKESTQLKPQDKLVIDVADKILKKGADGASKRADNEKITHAADTVLKDIVGLKALNKEELEKRHLEAQSKAIKEKLLEDKKKLEIERLELEAEKEKIDEERLKQEKSHLEKEKTLLEKKMELSQVKQELELKKIEEEKMKIIEEEERRIQEKLKKSEESEESEVSEENHEDTASNNNQNHFE
;
A
#
# COMPACT_ATOMS: atom_id res chain seq x y z
N MET A 1 32.54 23.16 12.33
CA MET A 1 32.17 21.86 11.76
C MET A 1 33.35 20.93 12.01
N GLY A 2 33.19 19.97 12.91
CA GLY A 2 34.25 19.01 13.23
C GLY A 2 34.58 18.09 12.05
N GLN A 3 35.77 17.49 12.09
CA GLN A 3 36.29 16.59 11.03
C GLN A 3 35.32 15.47 10.62
N ILE A 4 34.50 14.98 11.57
CA ILE A 4 33.50 13.94 11.31
C ILE A 4 32.35 14.47 10.44
N MET A 5 31.88 15.70 10.69
CA MET A 5 30.80 16.28 9.89
C MET A 5 31.25 16.63 8.47
N GLU A 6 32.48 17.12 8.30
CA GLU A 6 33.06 17.33 6.96
C GLU A 6 33.10 16.02 6.17
N GLN A 7 33.49 14.92 6.81
CA GLN A 7 33.50 13.59 6.20
C GLN A 7 32.09 13.10 5.85
N ILE A 8 31.08 13.36 6.69
CA ILE A 8 29.68 13.04 6.38
C ILE A 8 29.24 13.78 5.11
N PHE A 9 29.52 15.09 5.01
CA PHE A 9 29.16 15.85 3.81
C PHE A 9 29.92 15.39 2.57
N GLU A 10 31.21 15.06 2.69
CA GLU A 10 31.97 14.45 1.58
C GLU A 10 31.33 13.14 1.10
N PHE A 11 30.84 12.30 2.02
CA PHE A 11 30.11 11.08 1.64
C PHE A 11 28.78 11.39 0.96
N LEU A 12 28.02 12.39 1.44
CA LEU A 12 26.76 12.81 0.83
C LEU A 12 26.97 13.37 -0.60
N ASP A 13 27.96 14.25 -0.78
CA ASP A 13 28.29 14.86 -2.07
C ASP A 13 28.72 13.80 -3.11
N ASN A 14 29.37 12.73 -2.66
CA ASN A 14 29.81 11.61 -3.49
C ASN A 14 28.78 10.47 -3.58
N GLN A 15 27.55 10.66 -3.10
CA GLN A 15 26.46 9.65 -3.07
C GLN A 15 26.83 8.35 -2.34
N LYS A 16 27.75 8.41 -1.39
CA LYS A 16 28.16 7.30 -0.51
C LYS A 16 27.26 7.23 0.73
N TYR A 17 25.96 7.00 0.51
CA TYR A 17 24.94 7.12 1.55
C TYR A 17 25.12 6.10 2.68
N ASN A 18 25.51 4.86 2.37
CA ASN A 18 25.70 3.82 3.40
C ASN A 18 26.82 4.18 4.37
N GLU A 19 27.91 4.75 3.85
CA GLU A 19 29.05 5.21 4.64
C GLU A 19 28.66 6.41 5.51
N ALA A 20 27.90 7.37 4.96
CA ALA A 20 27.36 8.49 5.74
C ALA A 20 26.42 8.00 6.87
N ILE A 21 25.50 7.09 6.55
CA ILE A 21 24.57 6.49 7.52
C ILE A 21 25.33 5.80 8.64
N GLN A 22 26.32 4.97 8.29
CA GLN A 22 27.11 4.24 9.27
C GLN A 22 27.86 5.20 10.19
N LEU A 23 28.53 6.21 9.63
CA LEU A 23 29.29 7.19 10.39
C LEU A 23 28.39 8.01 11.33
N ILE A 24 27.20 8.41 10.89
CA ILE A 24 26.22 9.10 11.74
C ILE A 24 25.76 8.18 12.87
N LYS A 25 25.36 6.93 12.56
CA LYS A 25 24.86 5.97 13.56
C LYS A 25 25.88 5.68 14.64
N GLU A 26 27.13 5.44 14.27
CA GLU A 26 28.21 5.13 15.21
C GLU A 26 28.48 6.29 16.17
N ASN A 27 28.41 7.54 15.70
CA ASN A 27 28.65 8.70 16.55
C ASN A 27 27.42 9.10 17.38
N LEU A 28 26.20 8.91 16.86
CA LEU A 28 24.97 9.03 17.64
C LEU A 28 24.89 8.01 18.78
N ALA A 29 25.32 6.77 18.54
CA ALA A 29 25.34 5.72 19.55
C ALA A 29 26.25 6.06 20.74
N LYS A 30 27.36 6.77 20.50
CA LYS A 30 28.28 7.25 21.55
C LYS A 30 27.69 8.38 22.38
N ARG A 31 26.62 9.04 21.91
CA ARG A 31 26.02 10.23 22.52
C ARG A 31 27.03 11.34 22.79
N ASP A 32 28.01 11.51 21.91
CA ASP A 32 29.04 12.53 22.04
C ASP A 32 28.41 13.94 21.86
N PRO A 33 28.41 14.80 22.89
CA PRO A 33 27.80 16.12 22.82
C PRO A 33 28.40 16.98 21.71
N ALA A 34 29.72 16.91 21.47
CA ALA A 34 30.38 17.72 20.46
C ALA A 34 29.91 17.35 19.04
N PHE A 35 29.79 16.04 18.77
CA PHE A 35 29.23 15.57 17.52
C PHE A 35 27.76 15.98 17.36
N ILE A 36 26.96 15.86 18.43
CA ILE A 36 25.53 16.20 18.37
C ILE A 36 25.33 17.70 18.12
N GLU A 37 26.11 18.56 18.77
CA GLU A 37 26.09 20.01 18.55
C GLU A 37 26.43 20.38 17.11
N ASP A 38 27.41 19.71 16.50
CA ASP A 38 27.76 19.89 15.09
C ASP A 38 26.70 19.30 14.13
N LEU A 39 26.04 18.21 14.55
CA LEU A 39 25.00 17.53 13.77
C LEU A 39 23.72 18.36 13.69
N VAL A 40 23.28 18.98 14.80
CA VAL A 40 22.04 19.76 14.89
C VAL A 40 21.84 20.75 13.72
N PRO A 41 22.74 21.71 13.44
CA PRO A 41 22.55 22.63 12.32
C PRO A 41 22.63 21.94 10.95
N SER A 42 23.30 20.78 10.90
CA SER A 42 23.51 19.99 9.69
C SER A 42 22.30 19.09 9.37
N LEU A 43 21.46 18.76 10.35
CA LEU A 43 20.32 17.87 10.17
C LEU A 43 19.38 18.35 9.08
N ASN A 44 19.03 19.64 9.08
CA ASN A 44 18.20 20.24 8.03
C ASN A 44 18.77 19.97 6.62
N ILE A 45 20.08 20.11 6.45
CA ILE A 45 20.75 19.88 5.17
C ILE A 45 20.68 18.39 4.81
N ILE A 46 21.01 17.50 5.75
CA ILE A 46 20.98 16.05 5.55
C ILE A 46 19.57 15.59 5.17
N THR A 47 18.57 16.04 5.92
CA THR A 47 17.16 15.68 5.71
C THR A 47 16.61 16.19 4.39
N SER A 48 17.07 17.34 3.90
CA SER A 48 16.66 17.88 2.60
C SER A 48 17.44 17.29 1.43
N SER A 49 18.66 16.78 1.65
CA SER A 49 19.55 16.31 0.58
C SER A 49 19.37 14.83 0.26
N SER A 50 19.06 14.00 1.26
CA SER A 50 18.85 12.56 1.07
C SER A 50 17.86 11.98 2.08
N ILE A 51 16.65 11.68 1.58
CA ILE A 51 15.59 11.04 2.37
C ILE A 51 16.06 9.66 2.86
N GLU A 52 16.76 8.87 2.03
CA GLU A 52 17.26 7.53 2.37
C GLU A 52 18.18 7.54 3.61
N VAL A 53 19.04 8.57 3.71
CA VAL A 53 19.91 8.77 4.87
C VAL A 53 19.07 9.13 6.08
N ALA A 54 18.15 10.08 5.95
CA ALA A 54 17.27 10.54 7.02
C ALA A 54 16.39 9.41 7.59
N GLU A 55 15.78 8.60 6.72
CA GLU A 55 15.03 7.40 7.07
C GLU A 55 15.88 6.43 7.89
N SER A 56 17.09 6.18 7.42
CA SER A 56 18.00 5.23 8.05
C SER A 56 18.49 5.68 9.42
N ILE A 57 18.60 6.99 9.66
CA ILE A 57 19.08 7.55 10.93
C ILE A 57 17.95 7.99 11.87
N MET A 58 16.68 7.91 11.46
CA MET A 58 15.55 8.40 12.26
C MET A 58 15.47 7.71 13.63
N ALA A 59 15.51 6.38 13.68
CA ALA A 59 15.46 5.64 14.96
C ALA A 59 16.57 6.07 15.95
N PRO A 60 17.87 6.10 15.57
CA PRO A 60 18.91 6.57 16.48
C PRO A 60 18.76 8.05 16.83
N LEU A 61 18.27 8.89 15.90
CA LEU A 61 17.99 10.30 16.15
C LEU A 61 16.90 10.51 17.21
N LEU A 62 15.79 9.76 17.12
CA LEU A 62 14.74 9.76 18.15
C LEU A 62 15.23 9.22 19.49
N GLY A 63 16.24 8.34 19.49
CA GLY A 63 16.92 7.88 20.71
C GLY A 63 17.57 9.01 21.53
N ILE A 64 17.86 10.14 20.88
CA ILE A 64 18.43 11.35 21.49
C ILE A 64 17.39 12.15 22.27
N LEU A 65 16.09 11.93 22.04
CA LEU A 65 15.01 12.55 22.84
C LEU A 65 15.09 12.20 24.34
N ASN A 66 15.94 11.25 24.72
CA ASN A 66 16.23 10.90 26.12
C ASN A 66 17.57 11.47 26.63
N ILE A 67 18.18 12.44 25.96
CA ILE A 67 19.35 13.15 26.49
C ILE A 67 18.92 14.11 27.60
N ASP A 68 19.76 14.21 28.63
CA ASP A 68 19.50 15.04 29.79
C ASP A 68 19.63 16.54 29.54
N ASP A 69 20.44 16.91 28.55
CA ASP A 69 20.57 18.27 28.05
C ASP A 69 19.32 18.68 27.25
N ASP A 70 18.52 19.54 27.87
CA ASP A 70 17.29 20.08 27.27
C ASP A 70 17.59 20.98 26.07
N VAL A 71 18.71 21.72 26.06
CA VAL A 71 19.10 22.60 24.95
C VAL A 71 19.36 21.77 23.71
N ILE A 72 20.15 20.71 23.83
CA ILE A 72 20.43 19.78 22.74
C ILE A 72 19.14 19.12 22.26
N ARG A 73 18.32 18.61 23.20
CA ARG A 73 17.07 17.91 22.87
C ARG A 73 16.12 18.80 22.06
N TYR A 74 15.86 20.02 22.52
CA TYR A 74 14.98 20.94 21.79
C TYR A 74 15.60 21.42 20.48
N SER A 75 16.92 21.59 20.42
CA SER A 75 17.59 21.99 19.18
C SER A 75 17.46 20.93 18.09
N ILE A 76 17.54 19.65 18.43
CA ILE A 76 17.29 18.55 17.49
C ILE A 76 15.83 18.55 17.03
N ILE A 77 14.88 18.63 17.98
CA ILE A 77 13.44 18.68 17.67
C ILE A 77 13.14 19.81 16.68
N LEU A 78 13.71 20.98 16.90
CA LEU A 78 13.57 22.14 16.00
C LEU A 78 14.23 21.88 14.64
N SER A 79 15.41 21.25 14.62
CA SER A 79 16.18 21.00 13.39
C SER A 79 15.61 19.87 12.53
N ILE A 80 14.66 19.09 13.04
CA ILE A 80 13.94 18.09 12.24
C ILE A 80 12.47 18.47 12.01
N ARG A 81 12.04 19.65 12.45
CA ARG A 81 10.64 20.08 12.38
C ARG A 81 10.07 19.95 10.97
N ASP A 82 10.70 20.61 10.01
CA ASP A 82 10.18 20.71 8.64
C ASP A 82 10.22 19.33 7.96
N PHE A 83 11.26 18.54 8.23
CA PHE A 83 11.36 17.16 7.76
C PHE A 83 10.26 16.27 8.33
N VAL A 84 9.94 16.38 9.62
CA VAL A 84 8.86 15.59 10.25
C VAL A 84 7.49 16.01 9.73
N ILE A 85 7.29 17.28 9.39
CA ILE A 85 6.04 17.74 8.75
C ILE A 85 5.87 17.08 7.38
N GLU A 86 6.93 17.05 6.57
CA GLU A 86 6.92 16.51 5.21
C GLU A 86 6.88 14.96 5.19
N HIS A 87 7.66 14.32 6.07
CA HIS A 87 7.88 12.87 6.14
C HIS A 87 7.39 12.27 7.46
N LYS A 88 6.23 12.70 7.94
CA LYS A 88 5.59 12.26 9.20
C LYS A 88 5.48 10.75 9.39
N GLU A 89 5.33 9.99 8.31
CA GLU A 89 5.27 8.54 8.32
C GLU A 89 6.52 7.88 8.94
N LEU A 90 7.65 8.60 8.98
CA LEU A 90 8.90 8.10 9.55
C LEU A 90 8.94 8.11 11.07
N ILE A 91 8.10 8.91 11.73
CA ILE A 91 8.02 8.91 13.21
C ILE A 91 6.85 8.07 13.72
N PHE A 92 5.82 7.84 12.92
CA PHE A 92 4.61 7.09 13.28
C PHE A 92 4.86 5.70 13.88
N PRO A 93 5.82 4.88 13.36
CA PRO A 93 6.15 3.60 13.96
C PRO A 93 6.62 3.67 15.41
N TYR A 94 7.09 4.84 15.86
CA TYR A 94 7.66 5.03 17.21
C TYR A 94 6.70 5.74 18.16
N VAL A 95 5.60 6.33 17.68
CA VAL A 95 4.69 7.15 18.49
C VAL A 95 4.13 6.36 19.66
N GLU A 96 3.60 5.15 19.40
CA GLU A 96 2.97 4.33 20.44
C GLU A 96 3.96 3.92 21.54
N ASP A 97 5.13 3.42 21.15
CA ASP A 97 6.16 2.99 22.10
C ASP A 97 6.69 4.15 22.93
N TYR A 98 6.89 5.32 22.30
CA TYR A 98 7.41 6.49 23.00
C TYR A 98 6.39 7.07 23.96
N LEU A 99 5.10 7.14 23.60
CA LEU A 99 4.06 7.65 24.49
C LEU A 99 3.74 6.67 25.62
N LYS A 100 3.62 5.35 25.35
CA LYS A 100 3.26 4.38 26.40
C LYS A 100 4.41 4.03 27.34
N TYR A 101 5.61 3.82 26.80
CA TYR A 101 6.74 3.24 27.55
C TYR A 101 7.94 4.18 27.65
N GLY A 102 7.88 5.35 27.01
CA GLY A 102 8.95 6.34 27.07
C GLY A 102 9.09 6.96 28.45
N THR A 103 10.30 7.45 28.74
CA THR A 103 10.54 8.34 29.87
C THR A 103 9.76 9.66 29.68
N PRO A 104 9.58 10.47 30.72
CA PRO A 104 8.92 11.77 30.59
C PRO A 104 9.52 12.67 29.50
N LYS A 105 10.84 12.62 29.31
CA LYS A 105 11.56 13.37 28.27
C LYS A 105 11.26 12.84 26.87
N LYS A 106 11.23 11.51 26.70
CA LYS A 106 10.85 10.88 25.43
C LYS A 106 9.41 11.19 25.04
N ARG A 107 8.48 11.09 25.99
CA ARG A 107 7.07 11.43 25.78
C ARG A 107 6.92 12.87 25.35
N GLU A 108 7.55 13.79 26.07
CA GLU A 108 7.55 15.22 25.74
C GLU A 108 8.11 15.50 24.33
N GLY A 109 9.28 14.91 24.02
CA GLY A 109 9.92 15.09 22.72
C GLY A 109 9.04 14.57 21.58
N MET A 110 8.43 13.41 21.76
CA MET A 110 7.50 12.86 20.79
C MET A 110 6.24 13.72 20.63
N LEU A 111 5.66 14.21 21.74
CA LEU A 111 4.51 15.13 21.69
C LEU A 111 4.85 16.43 20.96
N LEU A 112 6.07 16.96 21.11
CA LEU A 112 6.51 18.15 20.36
C LEU A 112 6.58 17.90 18.85
N LEU A 113 7.10 16.75 18.43
CA LEU A 113 7.13 16.37 17.02
C LEU A 113 5.71 16.18 16.46
N ILE A 114 4.83 15.52 17.23
CA ILE A 114 3.41 15.35 16.90
C ILE A 114 2.71 16.71 16.79
N LYS A 115 3.05 17.67 17.66
CA LYS A 115 2.46 19.02 17.63
C LYS A 115 2.71 19.73 16.30
N TYR A 116 3.90 19.58 15.72
CA TYR A 116 4.18 20.13 14.40
C TYR A 116 3.27 19.55 13.33
N ILE A 117 3.04 18.23 13.36
CA ILE A 117 2.10 17.57 12.44
C ILE A 117 0.67 18.04 12.72
N ALA A 118 0.26 18.17 13.98
CA ALA A 118 -1.08 18.63 14.35
C ALA A 118 -1.37 20.06 13.85
N ASP A 119 -0.35 20.93 13.81
CA ASP A 119 -0.49 22.30 13.33
C ASP A 119 -0.59 22.41 11.81
N THR A 120 -0.03 21.44 11.06
CA THR A 120 0.05 21.49 9.59
C THR A 120 -0.87 20.52 8.87
N ASP A 121 -0.96 19.29 9.37
CA ASP A 121 -1.79 18.20 8.81
C ASP A 121 -2.39 17.32 9.93
N PRO A 122 -3.38 17.85 10.67
CA PRO A 122 -3.99 17.15 11.81
C PRO A 122 -4.67 15.83 11.42
N LYS A 123 -5.14 15.69 10.17
CA LYS A 123 -5.84 14.48 9.70
C LYS A 123 -4.92 13.26 9.66
N ALA A 124 -3.62 13.47 9.46
CA ALA A 124 -2.64 12.39 9.48
C ALA A 124 -2.52 11.72 10.86
N LEU A 125 -2.95 12.40 11.93
CA LEU A 125 -2.88 11.88 13.30
C LEU A 125 -4.10 11.05 13.71
N LYS A 126 -5.05 10.79 12.80
CA LYS A 126 -6.32 10.13 13.12
C LYS A 126 -6.18 8.77 13.80
N SER A 127 -5.18 7.98 13.41
CA SER A 127 -4.87 6.69 14.06
C SER A 127 -4.42 6.84 15.52
N PHE A 128 -3.92 8.02 15.92
CA PHE A 128 -3.36 8.28 17.24
C PHE A 128 -4.30 9.05 18.16
N TYR A 129 -5.49 9.46 17.74
CA TYR A 129 -6.40 10.26 18.58
C TYR A 129 -6.70 9.62 19.94
N LYS A 130 -6.96 8.30 19.96
CA LYS A 130 -7.21 7.56 21.21
C LYS A 130 -5.99 7.53 22.12
N LEU A 131 -4.81 7.35 21.53
CA LEU A 131 -3.55 7.35 22.26
C LEU A 131 -3.27 8.73 22.86
N LEU A 132 -3.46 9.80 22.09
CA LEU A 132 -3.32 11.18 22.56
C LEU A 132 -4.35 11.52 23.64
N ALA A 133 -5.59 11.06 23.53
CA ALA A 133 -6.59 11.23 24.58
C ALA A 133 -6.16 10.58 25.90
N TYR A 134 -5.52 9.40 25.85
CA TYR A 134 -5.00 8.71 27.02
C TYR A 134 -3.91 9.52 27.74
N GLU A 135 -3.06 10.24 27.00
CA GLU A 135 -2.01 11.11 27.56
C GLU A 135 -2.57 12.31 28.38
N LEU A 136 -3.88 12.56 28.37
CA LEU A 136 -4.51 13.50 29.30
C LEU A 136 -4.44 13.03 30.76
N SER A 137 -4.19 11.74 31.01
CA SER A 137 -3.95 11.19 32.37
C SER A 137 -2.51 11.02 32.76
N ASP A 138 -1.56 11.47 31.93
CA ASP A 138 -0.15 11.40 32.32
C ASP A 138 0.05 12.06 33.70
N SER A 139 0.83 11.43 34.59
CA SER A 139 1.10 12.01 35.93
C SER A 139 1.74 13.39 35.86
N ILE A 140 2.43 13.69 34.77
CA ILE A 140 3.30 14.84 34.62
C ILE A 140 2.56 15.99 33.93
N ASP A 141 2.54 17.14 34.60
CA ASP A 141 1.72 18.28 34.20
C ASP A 141 2.07 18.87 32.84
N TYR A 142 3.36 19.00 32.53
CA TYR A 142 3.77 19.56 31.25
C TYR A 142 3.46 18.64 30.06
N ILE A 143 3.39 17.32 30.29
CA ILE A 143 2.97 16.34 29.26
C ILE A 143 1.49 16.55 28.97
N ARG A 144 0.64 16.55 30.01
CA ARG A 144 -0.79 16.83 29.86
C ARG A 144 -1.06 18.16 29.15
N LYS A 145 -0.36 19.23 29.51
CA LYS A 145 -0.50 20.54 28.86
C LYS A 145 -0.20 20.50 27.36
N LYS A 146 0.87 19.82 26.95
CA LYS A 146 1.19 19.64 25.53
C LYS A 146 0.14 18.80 24.82
N THR A 147 -0.32 17.72 25.45
CA THR A 147 -1.42 16.89 24.92
C THR A 147 -2.69 17.72 24.70
N VAL A 148 -3.04 18.61 25.63
CA VAL A 148 -4.16 19.55 25.48
C VAL A 148 -3.96 20.42 24.23
N GLU A 149 -2.80 21.04 24.06
CA GLU A 149 -2.48 21.88 22.91
C GLU A 149 -2.57 21.12 21.57
N ILE A 150 -2.12 19.85 21.55
CA ILE A 150 -2.19 18.99 20.36
C ILE A 150 -3.65 18.66 20.02
N LEU A 151 -4.43 18.19 21.00
CA LEU A 151 -5.83 17.83 20.78
C LEU A 151 -6.68 19.04 20.38
N GLN A 152 -6.37 20.24 20.90
CA GLN A 152 -6.99 21.49 20.47
C GLN A 152 -6.62 21.84 19.01
N ALA A 153 -5.36 21.68 18.62
CA ALA A 153 -4.92 21.89 17.24
C ALA A 153 -5.65 20.94 16.28
N ILE A 154 -5.73 19.65 16.63
CA ILE A 154 -6.46 18.65 15.84
C ILE A 154 -7.96 18.96 15.81
N GLY A 155 -8.56 19.31 16.93
CA GLY A 155 -9.99 19.60 17.05
C GLY A 155 -10.47 20.81 16.24
N LYS A 156 -9.57 21.69 15.80
CA LYS A 156 -9.90 22.74 14.81
C LYS A 156 -10.23 22.17 13.43
N ALA A 157 -9.64 21.03 13.07
CA ALA A 157 -9.84 20.36 11.79
C ALA A 157 -10.81 19.16 11.88
N ASP A 158 -10.78 18.41 12.99
CA ASP A 158 -11.54 17.18 13.19
C ASP A 158 -12.27 17.20 14.54
N ARG A 159 -13.17 18.18 14.68
CA ARG A 159 -13.89 18.48 15.93
C ARG A 159 -14.62 17.27 16.49
N HIS A 160 -15.43 16.61 15.68
CA HIS A 160 -16.37 15.61 16.14
C HIS A 160 -15.68 14.31 16.56
N GLU A 161 -14.63 13.90 15.86
CA GLU A 161 -13.87 12.70 16.21
C GLU A 161 -13.08 12.91 17.52
N ILE A 162 -12.48 14.08 17.72
CA ILE A 162 -11.77 14.40 18.97
C ILE A 162 -12.73 14.53 20.14
N GLU A 163 -13.87 15.19 19.96
CA GLU A 163 -14.93 15.26 20.97
C GLU A 163 -15.39 13.85 21.38
N ALA A 164 -15.66 12.97 20.42
CA ALA A 164 -16.03 11.58 20.69
C ALA A 164 -14.91 10.80 21.41
N CYS A 165 -13.65 10.95 20.99
CA CYS A 165 -12.51 10.27 21.62
C CYS A 165 -12.31 10.69 23.09
N ILE A 166 -12.41 11.99 23.39
CA ILE A 166 -12.26 12.49 24.77
C ILE A 166 -13.40 11.99 25.65
N PHE A 167 -14.62 11.94 25.13
CA PHE A 167 -15.76 11.42 25.89
C PHE A 167 -15.69 9.91 26.11
N ASP A 168 -15.33 9.14 25.09
CA ASP A 168 -15.08 7.69 25.25
C ASP A 168 -14.03 7.43 26.34
N TYR A 169 -12.97 8.25 26.34
CA TYR A 169 -11.91 8.18 27.34
C TYR A 169 -12.39 8.56 28.76
N LEU A 170 -13.07 9.69 28.93
CA LEU A 170 -13.60 10.12 30.23
C LEU A 170 -14.59 9.10 30.81
N LYS A 171 -15.41 8.47 29.96
CA LYS A 171 -16.33 7.41 30.36
C LYS A 171 -15.57 6.17 30.86
N ALA A 172 -14.53 5.75 30.14
CA ALA A 172 -13.70 4.62 30.55
C ALA A 172 -12.98 4.89 31.89
N GLU A 173 -12.47 6.10 32.10
CA GLU A 173 -11.86 6.50 33.39
C GLU A 173 -12.87 6.53 34.54
N GLN A 174 -14.10 7.01 34.29
CA GLN A 174 -15.16 6.96 35.29
C GLN A 174 -15.48 5.51 35.69
N GLU A 175 -15.67 4.61 34.72
CA GLU A 175 -15.90 3.19 34.97
C GLU A 175 -14.73 2.50 35.68
N GLU A 176 -13.48 2.92 35.43
CA GLU A 176 -12.28 2.43 36.13
C GLU A 176 -12.22 2.97 37.57
N SER A 177 -12.56 4.25 37.78
CA SER A 177 -12.60 4.88 39.10
C SER A 177 -13.69 4.29 40.01
N GLU A 178 -14.88 3.98 39.48
CA GLU A 178 -15.97 3.33 40.22
C GLU A 178 -15.56 1.92 40.66
N LYS A 179 -14.81 1.18 39.83
CA LYS A 179 -14.22 -0.12 40.21
C LYS A 179 -13.17 0.03 41.29
N ASN A 180 -12.31 1.04 41.20
CA ASN A 180 -11.26 1.28 42.21
C ASN A 180 -11.85 1.67 43.58
N ILE A 181 -12.94 2.45 43.61
CA ILE A 181 -13.66 2.77 44.86
C ILE A 181 -14.27 1.51 45.46
N ALA A 182 -14.90 0.65 44.65
CA ALA A 182 -15.42 -0.63 45.13
C ALA A 182 -14.30 -1.55 45.66
N ASP A 183 -13.14 -1.55 45.02
CA ASP A 183 -11.95 -2.28 45.44
C ASP A 183 -11.37 -1.72 46.77
N GLU A 184 -11.35 -0.39 46.97
CA GLU A 184 -10.95 0.26 48.24
C GLU A 184 -11.94 -0.01 49.38
N GLU A 185 -13.25 0.02 49.11
CA GLU A 185 -14.28 -0.35 50.08
C GLU A 185 -14.14 -1.81 50.53
N LEU A 186 -13.82 -2.72 49.59
CA LEU A 186 -13.50 -4.12 49.89
C LEU A 186 -12.24 -4.27 50.74
N LEU A 187 -11.21 -3.46 50.50
CA LEU A 187 -9.99 -3.45 51.32
C LEU A 187 -10.25 -2.95 52.74
N LEU A 188 -11.01 -1.84 52.89
CA LEU A 188 -11.41 -1.31 54.20
C LEU A 188 -12.27 -2.31 54.97
N GLU A 189 -13.15 -3.04 54.30
CA GLU A 189 -13.97 -4.07 54.94
C GLU A 189 -13.12 -5.29 55.34
N ALA A 190 -12.18 -5.71 54.49
CA ALA A 190 -11.21 -6.76 54.84
C ALA A 190 -10.37 -6.37 56.07
N ASP A 191 -9.93 -5.11 56.18
CA ASP A 191 -9.17 -4.60 57.33
C ASP A 191 -10.01 -4.60 58.62
N LYS A 192 -11.29 -4.20 58.56
CA LYS A 192 -12.21 -4.28 59.71
C LYS A 192 -12.45 -5.73 60.13
N ILE A 193 -12.64 -6.63 59.17
CA ILE A 193 -12.79 -8.07 59.41
C ILE A 193 -11.53 -8.59 60.10
N MET A 194 -10.34 -8.31 59.57
CA MET A 194 -9.05 -8.70 60.16
C MET A 194 -8.81 -8.13 61.56
N ALA A 195 -9.26 -6.90 61.81
CA ALA A 195 -9.23 -6.30 63.15
C ALA A 195 -10.19 -7.02 64.13
N SER A 196 -11.40 -7.36 63.71
CA SER A 196 -12.40 -8.06 64.53
C SER A 196 -12.06 -9.55 64.78
N ILE A 197 -11.33 -10.20 63.87
CA ILE A 197 -10.79 -11.56 64.06
C ILE A 197 -9.73 -11.60 65.17
N LYS A 198 -8.99 -10.51 65.40
CA LYS A 198 -8.08 -10.44 66.57
C LYS A 198 -8.86 -10.48 67.90
N GLU A 199 -10.16 -10.18 67.88
CA GLU A 199 -11.05 -10.18 69.04
C GLU A 199 -11.94 -11.43 69.12
N SER A 200 -12.06 -12.23 68.04
CA SER A 200 -12.91 -13.45 67.99
C SER A 200 -12.22 -14.61 67.25
N THR A 201 -12.26 -15.82 67.81
CA THR A 201 -11.45 -16.97 67.34
C THR A 201 -11.96 -17.69 66.09
N GLN A 202 -13.06 -17.25 65.46
CA GLN A 202 -13.66 -17.96 64.31
C GLN A 202 -14.01 -17.01 63.15
N LEU A 203 -13.37 -17.25 61.99
CA LEU A 203 -13.69 -16.62 60.71
C LEU A 203 -14.93 -17.26 60.08
N LYS A 204 -15.89 -16.47 59.62
CA LYS A 204 -16.98 -17.00 58.80
C LYS A 204 -16.49 -17.25 57.36
N PRO A 205 -17.10 -18.19 56.62
CA PRO A 205 -16.74 -18.44 55.22
C PRO A 205 -16.88 -17.22 54.29
N GLN A 206 -17.79 -16.30 54.63
CA GLN A 206 -18.04 -15.07 53.87
C GLN A 206 -16.91 -14.06 54.06
N ASP A 207 -16.42 -13.92 55.29
CA ASP A 207 -15.30 -13.05 55.67
C ASP A 207 -13.99 -13.47 54.98
N LYS A 208 -13.78 -14.80 54.84
CA LYS A 208 -12.64 -15.37 54.12
C LYS A 208 -12.66 -15.00 52.64
N LEU A 209 -13.85 -14.97 52.02
CA LEU A 209 -14.00 -14.60 50.61
C LEU A 209 -13.62 -13.13 50.36
N VAL A 210 -14.00 -12.21 51.26
CA VAL A 210 -13.67 -10.79 51.18
C VAL A 210 -12.16 -10.57 51.30
N ILE A 211 -11.49 -11.26 52.23
CA ILE A 211 -10.03 -11.22 52.39
C ILE A 211 -9.31 -11.78 51.15
N ASP A 212 -9.76 -12.92 50.61
CA ASP A 212 -9.15 -13.54 49.42
C ASP A 212 -9.29 -12.65 48.16
N VAL A 213 -10.36 -11.86 48.07
CA VAL A 213 -10.59 -10.87 46.99
C VAL A 213 -9.71 -9.63 47.19
N ALA A 214 -9.62 -9.11 48.42
CA ALA A 214 -8.72 -8.01 48.79
C ALA A 214 -7.25 -8.33 48.49
N ASP A 215 -6.79 -9.54 48.81
CA ASP A 215 -5.42 -10.00 48.51
C ASP A 215 -5.13 -10.06 46.99
N LYS A 216 -6.15 -10.36 46.17
CA LYS A 216 -6.02 -10.32 44.71
C LYS A 216 -5.97 -8.88 44.17
N ILE A 217 -6.76 -7.97 44.76
CA ILE A 217 -6.77 -6.54 44.43
C ILE A 217 -5.39 -5.93 44.72
N LEU A 218 -4.80 -6.20 45.89
CA LEU A 218 -3.48 -5.70 46.27
C LEU A 218 -2.36 -6.20 45.33
N LYS A 219 -2.44 -7.45 44.86
CA LYS A 219 -1.48 -8.00 43.89
C LYS A 219 -1.62 -7.36 42.51
N LYS A 220 -2.84 -7.01 42.09
CA LYS A 220 -3.12 -6.36 40.80
C LYS A 220 -2.55 -4.93 40.73
N GLY A 221 -2.49 -4.22 41.87
CA GLY A 221 -1.93 -2.86 41.95
C GLY A 221 -0.40 -2.78 41.86
N ALA A 222 0.32 -3.89 42.05
CA ALA A 222 1.78 -3.92 42.05
C ALA A 222 2.42 -4.02 40.65
N ASP A 223 1.67 -4.46 39.63
CA ASP A 223 2.21 -4.93 38.34
C ASP A 223 2.19 -3.90 37.20
N GLY A 224 2.27 -2.59 37.48
CA GLY A 224 2.80 -1.64 36.48
C GLY A 224 1.86 -0.59 35.89
N ALA A 225 0.86 -0.11 36.63
CA ALA A 225 0.24 1.16 36.27
C ALA A 225 1.24 2.31 36.51
N SER A 226 1.72 2.95 35.44
CA SER A 226 2.30 4.30 35.53
C SER A 226 1.36 5.14 36.39
N LYS A 227 1.85 5.78 37.45
CA LYS A 227 1.01 6.66 38.29
C LYS A 227 0.28 7.63 37.35
N ARG A 228 -1.04 7.54 37.28
CA ARG A 228 -1.87 8.49 36.53
C ARG A 228 -2.07 9.75 37.37
N ALA A 229 -2.45 10.84 36.71
CA ALA A 229 -2.92 12.02 37.41
C ALA A 229 -4.22 11.74 38.18
N ASP A 230 -4.48 12.52 39.22
CA ASP A 230 -5.75 12.44 39.96
C ASP A 230 -6.93 12.80 39.04
N ASN A 231 -8.09 12.18 39.26
CA ASN A 231 -9.30 12.36 38.42
C ASN A 231 -9.64 13.82 38.14
N GLU A 232 -9.54 14.69 39.14
CA GLU A 232 -9.82 16.13 38.99
C GLU A 232 -8.92 16.79 37.93
N LYS A 233 -7.63 16.41 37.87
CA LYS A 233 -6.67 16.92 36.88
C LYS A 233 -6.97 16.37 35.49
N ILE A 234 -7.39 15.11 35.40
CA ILE A 234 -7.79 14.48 34.13
C ILE A 234 -9.02 15.20 33.57
N THR A 235 -10.06 15.34 34.38
CA THR A 235 -11.29 16.05 33.99
C THR A 235 -11.00 17.49 33.60
N HIS A 236 -10.17 18.20 34.37
CA HIS A 236 -9.78 19.56 34.03
C HIS A 236 -9.04 19.68 32.69
N ALA A 237 -8.14 18.74 32.38
CA ALA A 237 -7.42 18.72 31.11
C ALA A 237 -8.37 18.45 29.94
N ALA A 238 -9.25 17.46 30.07
CA ALA A 238 -10.26 17.14 29.06
C ALA A 238 -11.23 18.32 28.84
N ASP A 239 -11.72 18.94 29.92
CA ASP A 239 -12.58 20.12 29.86
C ASP A 239 -11.89 21.29 29.17
N THR A 240 -10.59 21.47 29.39
CA THR A 240 -9.80 22.52 28.72
C THR A 240 -9.76 22.31 27.20
N VAL A 241 -9.62 21.07 26.75
CA VAL A 241 -9.68 20.74 25.32
C VAL A 241 -11.08 20.99 24.77
N LEU A 242 -12.11 20.41 25.41
CA LEU A 242 -13.50 20.53 24.97
C LEU A 242 -13.99 21.98 24.96
N LYS A 243 -13.58 22.79 25.93
CA LYS A 243 -13.90 24.22 26.01
C LYS A 243 -13.39 25.00 24.80
N ASP A 244 -12.18 24.73 24.34
CA ASP A 244 -11.61 25.43 23.19
C ASP A 244 -12.18 24.93 21.85
N ILE A 245 -12.39 23.62 21.72
CA ILE A 245 -12.94 23.01 20.51
C ILE A 245 -14.42 23.38 20.31
N VAL A 246 -15.21 23.40 21.39
CA VAL A 246 -16.68 23.46 21.35
C VAL A 246 -17.24 24.75 21.97
N GLY A 247 -16.42 25.56 22.65
CA GLY A 247 -16.83 26.83 23.27
C GLY A 247 -17.60 26.68 24.59
N LEU A 248 -17.46 25.55 25.28
CA LEU A 248 -18.30 25.19 26.43
C LEU A 248 -17.76 25.68 27.79
N LYS A 249 -18.66 26.11 28.67
CA LYS A 249 -18.41 26.16 30.12
C LYS A 249 -18.96 24.87 30.73
N ALA A 250 -18.18 24.28 31.66
CA ALA A 250 -18.41 23.04 32.42
C ALA A 250 -19.81 22.39 32.23
N LEU A 251 -19.83 21.21 31.61
CA LEU A 251 -21.04 20.42 31.37
C LEU A 251 -21.35 19.49 32.54
N ASN A 252 -22.64 19.38 32.86
CA ASN A 252 -23.23 18.41 33.76
C ASN A 252 -23.44 17.05 33.06
N LYS A 253 -23.44 15.94 33.83
CA LYS A 253 -23.36 14.55 33.35
C LYS A 253 -24.35 14.18 32.24
N GLU A 254 -25.61 14.63 32.34
CA GLU A 254 -26.64 14.36 31.32
C GLU A 254 -26.40 15.09 29.99
N GLU A 255 -25.87 16.33 30.03
CA GLU A 255 -25.54 17.08 28.81
C GLU A 255 -24.32 16.46 28.11
N LEU A 256 -23.42 15.89 28.91
CA LEU A 256 -22.22 15.19 28.49
C LEU A 256 -22.57 13.91 27.70
N GLU A 257 -23.48 13.08 28.21
CA GLU A 257 -23.98 11.88 27.51
C GLU A 257 -24.73 12.22 26.21
N LYS A 258 -25.58 13.26 26.23
CA LYS A 258 -26.31 13.68 25.03
C LYS A 258 -25.35 14.18 23.93
N ARG A 259 -24.34 14.96 24.31
CA ARG A 259 -23.30 15.46 23.39
C ARG A 259 -22.41 14.35 22.88
N HIS A 260 -22.07 13.37 23.70
CA HIS A 260 -21.33 12.19 23.27
C HIS A 260 -22.06 11.45 22.15
N LEU A 261 -23.35 11.16 22.34
CA LEU A 261 -24.19 10.53 21.31
C LEU A 261 -24.30 11.40 20.04
N GLU A 262 -24.41 12.72 20.21
CA GLU A 262 -24.47 13.65 19.08
C GLU A 262 -23.15 13.72 18.30
N ALA A 263 -22.01 13.78 18.99
CA ALA A 263 -20.67 13.79 18.42
C ALA A 263 -20.37 12.47 17.71
N GLN A 264 -20.65 11.32 18.34
CA GLN A 264 -20.55 10.01 17.69
C GLN A 264 -21.43 9.93 16.45
N SER A 265 -22.69 10.40 16.52
CA SER A 265 -23.59 10.39 15.38
C SER A 265 -23.07 11.26 14.22
N LYS A 266 -22.51 12.43 14.53
CA LYS A 266 -21.92 13.33 13.52
C LYS A 266 -20.65 12.74 12.92
N ALA A 267 -19.74 12.22 13.73
CA ALA A 267 -18.53 11.53 13.28
C ALA A 267 -18.84 10.35 12.36
N ILE A 268 -19.83 9.52 12.72
CA ILE A 268 -20.29 8.40 11.87
C ILE A 268 -20.86 8.90 10.54
N LYS A 269 -21.64 9.99 10.56
CA LYS A 269 -22.21 10.59 9.34
C LYS A 269 -21.12 11.16 8.42
N GLU A 270 -20.11 11.83 8.97
CA GLU A 270 -18.98 12.34 8.19
C GLU A 270 -18.18 11.19 7.57
N LYS A 271 -17.89 10.14 8.34
CA LYS A 271 -17.22 8.93 7.84
C LYS A 271 -18.01 8.26 6.72
N LEU A 272 -19.33 8.12 6.87
CA LEU A 272 -20.21 7.59 5.81
C LEU A 272 -20.19 8.45 4.54
N LEU A 273 -20.07 9.77 4.68
CA LEU A 273 -19.98 10.68 3.54
C LEU A 273 -18.63 10.53 2.81
N GLU A 274 -17.53 10.43 3.56
CA GLU A 274 -16.19 10.17 3.01
C GLU A 274 -16.12 8.81 2.30
N ASP A 275 -16.65 7.75 2.93
CA ASP A 275 -16.71 6.41 2.33
C ASP A 275 -17.56 6.42 1.04
N LYS A 276 -18.68 7.14 1.03
CA LYS A 276 -19.51 7.29 -0.17
C LYS A 276 -18.77 7.99 -1.31
N LYS A 277 -18.01 9.06 -1.02
CA LYS A 277 -17.18 9.75 -2.02
C LYS A 277 -16.08 8.84 -2.55
N LYS A 278 -15.44 8.07 -1.67
CA LYS A 278 -14.39 7.12 -2.07
C LYS A 278 -14.93 6.04 -3.00
N LEU A 279 -16.09 5.47 -2.67
CA LEU A 279 -16.78 4.50 -3.53
C LEU A 279 -17.19 5.09 -4.89
N GLU A 280 -17.58 6.35 -4.93
CA GLU A 280 -17.93 7.02 -6.19
C GLU A 280 -16.71 7.22 -7.10
N ILE A 281 -15.56 7.58 -6.52
CA ILE A 281 -14.28 7.67 -7.25
C ILE A 281 -13.88 6.30 -7.79
N GLU A 282 -13.88 5.26 -6.94
CA GLU A 282 -13.53 3.89 -7.34
C GLU A 282 -14.45 3.37 -8.45
N ARG A 283 -15.74 3.70 -8.40
CA ARG A 283 -16.69 3.34 -9.46
C ARG A 283 -16.33 3.99 -10.79
N LEU A 284 -15.96 5.27 -10.79
CA LEU A 284 -15.56 6.00 -12.00
C LEU A 284 -14.25 5.45 -12.58
N GLU A 285 -13.28 5.09 -11.73
CA GLU A 285 -12.03 4.45 -12.16
C GLU A 285 -12.28 3.09 -12.83
N LEU A 286 -13.13 2.25 -12.22
CA LEU A 286 -13.53 0.96 -12.81
C LEU A 286 -14.31 1.11 -14.13
N GLU A 287 -15.13 2.16 -14.24
CA GLU A 287 -15.86 2.47 -15.48
C GLU A 287 -14.88 2.88 -16.59
N ALA A 288 -13.91 3.75 -16.29
CA ALA A 288 -12.85 4.14 -17.22
C ALA A 288 -11.92 2.97 -17.60
N GLU A 289 -11.62 2.06 -16.69
CA GLU A 289 -10.83 0.86 -16.98
C GLU A 289 -11.60 -0.10 -17.91
N LYS A 290 -12.90 -0.29 -17.68
CA LYS A 290 -13.76 -1.08 -18.58
C LYS A 290 -13.82 -0.49 -19.98
N GLU A 291 -13.96 0.82 -20.12
CA GLU A 291 -13.95 1.48 -21.43
C GLU A 291 -12.63 1.22 -22.18
N LYS A 292 -11.47 1.30 -21.49
CA LYS A 292 -10.17 0.96 -22.10
C LYS A 292 -10.09 -0.49 -22.58
N ILE A 293 -10.59 -1.43 -21.77
CA ILE A 293 -10.62 -2.85 -22.13
C ILE A 293 -11.51 -3.07 -23.36
N ASP A 294 -12.67 -2.43 -23.41
CA ASP A 294 -13.59 -2.54 -24.54
C ASP A 294 -13.00 -1.90 -25.81
N GLU A 295 -12.34 -0.75 -25.71
CA GLU A 295 -11.62 -0.12 -26.82
C GLU A 295 -10.49 -1.02 -27.35
N GLU A 296 -9.69 -1.64 -26.48
CA GLU A 296 -8.65 -2.58 -26.87
C GLU A 296 -9.21 -3.82 -27.55
N ARG A 297 -10.30 -4.40 -27.03
CA ARG A 297 -10.98 -5.55 -27.66
C ARG A 297 -11.48 -5.19 -29.05
N LEU A 298 -12.10 -4.01 -29.20
CA LEU A 298 -12.63 -3.53 -30.47
C LEU A 298 -11.51 -3.26 -31.49
N LYS A 299 -10.35 -2.78 -31.03
CA LYS A 299 -9.13 -2.63 -31.85
C LYS A 299 -8.56 -3.98 -32.30
N GLN A 300 -8.50 -4.97 -31.41
CA GLN A 300 -8.07 -6.32 -31.75
C GLN A 300 -9.00 -6.99 -32.77
N GLU A 301 -10.32 -6.85 -32.58
CA GLU A 301 -11.34 -7.39 -33.48
C GLU A 301 -11.25 -6.77 -34.87
N LYS A 302 -11.11 -5.44 -34.96
CA LYS A 302 -10.86 -4.74 -36.24
C LYS A 302 -9.60 -5.26 -36.94
N SER A 303 -8.50 -5.44 -36.20
CA SER A 303 -7.26 -5.99 -36.77
C SER A 303 -7.44 -7.43 -37.26
N HIS A 304 -8.20 -8.26 -36.55
CA HIS A 304 -8.50 -9.62 -36.97
C HIS A 304 -9.32 -9.64 -38.26
N LEU A 305 -10.40 -8.84 -38.33
CA LEU A 305 -11.24 -8.71 -39.52
C LEU A 305 -10.46 -8.22 -40.73
N GLU A 306 -9.54 -7.27 -40.55
CA GLU A 306 -8.69 -6.78 -41.62
C GLU A 306 -7.74 -7.87 -42.15
N LYS A 307 -7.12 -8.65 -41.25
CA LYS A 307 -6.33 -9.83 -41.64
C LYS A 307 -7.16 -10.86 -42.38
N GLU A 308 -8.37 -11.15 -41.90
CA GLU A 308 -9.26 -12.12 -42.55
C GLU A 308 -9.65 -11.65 -43.96
N LYS A 309 -9.98 -10.37 -44.14
CA LYS A 309 -10.27 -9.77 -45.44
C LYS A 309 -9.09 -9.92 -46.41
N THR A 310 -7.87 -9.56 -45.99
CA THR A 310 -6.67 -9.70 -46.84
C THR A 310 -6.38 -11.17 -47.20
N LEU A 311 -6.67 -12.10 -46.30
CA LEU A 311 -6.50 -13.52 -46.56
C LEU A 311 -7.54 -14.04 -47.57
N LEU A 312 -8.76 -13.52 -47.51
CA LEU A 312 -9.82 -13.82 -48.47
C LEU A 312 -9.48 -13.29 -49.87
N GLU A 313 -8.98 -12.05 -49.97
CA GLU A 313 -8.49 -11.44 -51.21
C GLU A 313 -7.37 -12.29 -51.84
N LYS A 314 -6.35 -12.64 -51.06
CA LYS A 314 -5.26 -13.54 -51.53
C LYS A 314 -5.77 -14.92 -51.97
N LYS A 315 -6.78 -15.47 -51.31
CA LYS A 315 -7.40 -16.75 -51.73
C LYS A 315 -8.11 -16.62 -53.08
N MET A 316 -8.81 -15.51 -53.32
CA MET A 316 -9.44 -15.25 -54.62
C MET A 316 -8.39 -15.09 -55.72
N GLU A 317 -7.35 -14.28 -55.49
CA GLU A 317 -6.24 -14.10 -56.44
C GLU A 317 -5.57 -15.44 -56.76
N LEU A 318 -5.28 -16.25 -55.74
CA LEU A 318 -4.67 -17.57 -55.92
C LEU A 318 -5.59 -18.54 -56.68
N SER A 319 -6.90 -18.42 -56.53
CA SER A 319 -7.88 -19.18 -57.31
C SER A 319 -7.89 -18.74 -58.78
N GLN A 320 -7.82 -17.44 -59.05
CA GLN A 320 -7.73 -16.91 -60.41
C GLN A 320 -6.45 -17.35 -61.11
N VAL A 321 -5.30 -17.25 -60.43
CA VAL A 321 -4.00 -17.71 -60.95
C VAL A 321 -4.02 -19.21 -61.24
N LYS A 322 -4.67 -20.02 -60.39
CA LYS A 322 -4.83 -21.46 -60.65
C LYS A 322 -5.64 -21.73 -61.92
N GLN A 323 -6.78 -21.05 -62.09
CA GLN A 323 -7.60 -21.19 -63.29
C GLN A 323 -6.83 -20.77 -64.55
N GLU A 324 -6.07 -19.66 -64.48
CA GLU A 324 -5.26 -19.20 -65.62
C GLU A 324 -4.13 -20.19 -65.96
N LEU A 325 -3.47 -20.77 -64.96
CA LEU A 325 -2.45 -21.81 -65.17
C LEU A 325 -3.03 -23.09 -65.78
N GLU A 326 -4.24 -23.47 -65.37
CA GLU A 326 -4.93 -24.65 -65.90
C GLU A 326 -5.34 -24.43 -67.37
N LEU A 327 -5.83 -23.23 -67.70
CA LEU A 327 -6.08 -22.82 -69.08
C LEU A 327 -4.80 -22.87 -69.94
N LYS A 328 -3.68 -22.31 -69.45
CA LYS A 328 -2.39 -22.35 -70.16
C LYS A 328 -1.91 -23.79 -70.41
N LYS A 329 -2.09 -24.70 -69.44
CA LYS A 329 -1.75 -26.12 -69.65
C LYS A 329 -2.60 -26.77 -70.75
N ILE A 330 -3.90 -26.47 -70.77
CA ILE A 330 -4.79 -26.97 -71.83
C ILE A 330 -4.39 -26.41 -73.19
N GLU A 331 -4.00 -25.13 -73.26
CA GLU A 331 -3.50 -24.51 -74.50
C GLU A 331 -2.19 -25.14 -74.97
N GLU A 332 -1.23 -25.40 -74.06
CA GLU A 332 0.02 -26.11 -74.38
C GLU A 332 -0.23 -27.54 -74.88
N GLU A 333 -1.15 -28.28 -74.26
CA GLU A 333 -1.54 -29.61 -74.72
C GLU A 333 -2.19 -29.58 -76.10
N LYS A 334 -3.07 -28.60 -76.36
CA LYS A 334 -3.65 -28.40 -77.70
C LYS A 334 -2.57 -28.11 -78.75
N MET A 335 -1.59 -27.26 -78.44
CA MET A 335 -0.48 -26.96 -79.34
C MET A 335 0.34 -28.22 -79.65
N LYS A 336 0.63 -29.06 -78.65
CA LYS A 336 1.32 -30.35 -78.87
C LYS A 336 0.54 -31.30 -79.76
N ILE A 337 -0.79 -31.37 -79.58
CA ILE A 337 -1.66 -32.21 -80.43
C ILE A 337 -1.62 -31.69 -81.87
N ILE A 338 -1.71 -30.38 -82.07
CA ILE A 338 -1.63 -29.76 -83.40
C ILE A 338 -0.28 -30.06 -84.06
N GLU A 339 0.84 -29.89 -83.34
CA GLU A 339 2.18 -30.20 -83.85
C GLU A 339 2.34 -31.69 -84.21
N GLU A 340 1.78 -32.60 -83.40
CA GLU A 340 1.81 -34.04 -83.68
C GLU A 340 0.94 -34.40 -84.89
N GLU A 341 -0.20 -33.74 -85.04
CA GLU A 341 -1.11 -33.92 -86.17
C GLU A 341 -0.54 -33.34 -87.47
N GLU A 342 0.11 -32.19 -87.42
CA GLU A 342 0.90 -31.63 -88.53
C GLU A 342 2.02 -32.58 -88.94
N ARG A 343 2.75 -33.19 -88.00
CA ARG A 343 3.74 -34.23 -88.32
C ARG A 343 3.10 -35.43 -89.02
N ARG A 344 1.96 -35.94 -88.52
CA ARG A 344 1.25 -37.05 -89.17
C ARG A 344 0.79 -36.70 -90.58
N ILE A 345 0.33 -35.47 -90.80
CA ILE A 345 -0.06 -34.99 -92.13
C ILE A 345 1.16 -34.90 -93.05
N GLN A 346 2.29 -34.37 -92.58
CA GLN A 346 3.53 -34.33 -93.35
C GLN A 346 4.08 -35.74 -93.67
N GLU A 347 4.02 -36.67 -92.72
CA GLU A 347 4.39 -38.07 -92.96
C GLU A 347 3.47 -38.75 -93.98
N LYS A 348 2.16 -38.46 -93.94
CA LYS A 348 1.22 -38.97 -94.95
C LYS A 348 1.48 -38.38 -96.33
N LEU A 349 1.77 -37.08 -96.42
CA LEU A 349 2.13 -36.41 -97.68
C LEU A 349 3.40 -37.03 -98.29
N LYS A 350 4.45 -37.26 -97.49
CA LYS A 350 5.66 -37.95 -97.95
C LYS A 350 5.41 -39.38 -98.43
N LYS A 351 4.56 -40.13 -97.73
CA LYS A 351 4.19 -41.49 -98.17
C LYS A 351 3.35 -41.49 -99.44
N SER A 352 2.52 -40.46 -99.64
CA SER A 352 1.76 -40.29 -100.89
C SER A 352 2.68 -39.92 -102.06
N GLU A 353 3.71 -39.10 -101.84
CA GLU A 353 4.76 -38.80 -102.83
C GLU A 353 5.60 -40.04 -103.18
N GLU A 354 5.94 -40.89 -102.19
CA GLU A 354 6.63 -42.18 -102.44
C GLU A 354 5.77 -43.22 -103.17
N SER A 355 4.43 -43.18 -103.02
CA SER A 355 3.53 -44.07 -103.76
C SER A 355 3.30 -43.63 -105.22
N GLU A 356 3.40 -42.34 -105.53
CA GLU A 356 3.29 -41.83 -106.91
C GLU A 356 4.55 -42.10 -107.76
N GLU A 357 5.72 -42.36 -107.15
CA GLU A 357 6.93 -42.81 -107.87
C GLU A 357 6.96 -44.33 -108.15
N SER A 358 5.99 -45.11 -107.64
CA SER A 358 5.97 -46.58 -107.76
C SER A 358 4.92 -47.16 -108.73
N GLU A 359 4.05 -46.34 -109.33
CA GLU A 359 3.05 -46.75 -110.35
C GLU A 359 3.42 -46.35 -111.79
N VAL A 360 4.68 -45.98 -112.06
CA VAL A 360 5.19 -45.69 -113.41
C VAL A 360 6.51 -46.42 -113.69
N SER A 361 6.56 -47.74 -113.49
CA SER A 361 7.57 -48.56 -114.16
C SER A 361 7.18 -50.04 -114.25
N GLU A 362 7.00 -50.48 -115.49
CA GLU A 362 7.21 -51.85 -115.99
C GLU A 362 6.03 -52.82 -116.03
N GLU A 363 5.13 -52.48 -116.96
CA GLU A 363 4.52 -53.43 -117.88
C GLU A 363 5.62 -54.07 -118.76
N ASN A 364 5.90 -55.37 -118.64
CA ASN A 364 5.88 -56.34 -119.76
C ASN A 364 6.44 -57.74 -119.45
N HIS A 365 5.69 -58.71 -120.00
CA HIS A 365 5.97 -60.10 -120.36
C HIS A 365 6.06 -61.17 -119.25
N GLU A 366 5.09 -62.09 -119.18
CA GLU A 366 4.98 -63.33 -120.00
C GLU A 366 6.20 -64.25 -119.79
N ASP A 367 6.10 -65.54 -119.47
CA ASP A 367 4.97 -66.46 -119.46
C ASP A 367 5.43 -67.79 -118.80
N THR A 368 4.46 -68.66 -118.54
CA THR A 368 4.55 -70.13 -118.48
C THR A 368 4.90 -70.90 -117.19
N ALA A 369 3.95 -71.81 -116.92
CA ALA A 369 4.11 -73.22 -116.59
C ALA A 369 4.22 -73.65 -115.11
N SER A 370 3.05 -74.09 -114.64
CA SER A 370 2.81 -75.45 -114.15
C SER A 370 3.22 -75.84 -112.74
N ASN A 371 2.20 -76.42 -112.11
CA ASN A 371 2.22 -77.62 -111.29
C ASN A 371 2.50 -77.49 -109.79
N ASN A 372 1.40 -77.73 -109.08
CA ASN A 372 1.20 -78.84 -108.17
C ASN A 372 1.69 -78.69 -106.72
N ASN A 373 0.66 -78.73 -105.87
CA ASN A 373 0.46 -79.68 -104.79
C ASN A 373 1.14 -79.42 -103.43
N GLN A 374 0.22 -79.28 -102.47
CA GLN A 374 0.11 -80.10 -101.26
C GLN A 374 0.99 -79.79 -100.05
N ASN A 375 0.25 -79.78 -98.93
CA ASN A 375 0.65 -80.17 -97.58
C ASN A 375 1.54 -79.13 -96.87
N HIS A 376 1.48 -78.93 -95.56
CA HIS A 376 0.75 -79.52 -94.43
C HIS A 376 0.86 -78.47 -93.30
N PHE A 377 -0.06 -78.40 -92.33
CA PHE A 377 0.19 -78.70 -90.90
C PHE A 377 1.51 -78.07 -90.36
N GLU A 378 1.53 -77.24 -89.33
CA GLU A 378 0.80 -77.24 -88.04
C GLU A 378 0.60 -75.83 -87.50
#